data_AF-T1DB82-F1
#
_entry.id   AF-T1DB82-F1
#
_cell.length_a   1.000
_cell.length_b   1.000
_cell.length_c   1.000
_cell.angle_alpha   90.00
_cell.angle_beta   90.00
_cell.angle_gamma   90.00
#
_symmetry.space_group_name_H-M   'P 1'
#
loop_
_entity.id
_entity.type
_entity.pdbx_description
1 polymer ?
#
loop_
_entity_poly.entity_id
_entity_poly.type
_entity_poly.pdbx_seq_one_letter_code
_entity_poly.pdbx_strand_id
1 'polypeptide(L)'
;MNRVNGSGAYVAACRAAWIVVKDKGDEARRLLLPLKNNLGPDQGGLAYRVIVAQNGAPRVEFEAEPVNIRADDALAAPGDDEGADDPGSFLRELLADGAMSARDVQKEARGFGLTDKQLRSARERLGIKPRKTGMDTGWMWELPAEDAPKMPKMPTVLEGHLQEKRASSGEPDPVEAVRI
;
A
#
# COMPACT_ATOMS: atom_id res chain seq x y z
N MET A 1 -3.36 -20.76 5.75
CA MET A 1 -3.67 -21.92 4.87
C MET A 1 -4.34 -23.04 5.67
N ASN A 2 -5.64 -22.88 6.01
CA ASN A 2 -6.66 -23.94 6.10
C ASN A 2 -8.01 -23.29 6.45
N ARG A 3 -8.81 -22.89 5.43
CA ARG A 3 -10.14 -22.28 5.63
C ARG A 3 -11.28 -23.30 5.62
N VAL A 4 -10.98 -24.56 5.29
CA VAL A 4 -11.93 -25.66 5.22
C VAL A 4 -11.42 -26.80 6.09
N ASN A 5 -12.02 -26.97 7.26
CA ASN A 5 -11.68 -28.07 8.18
C ASN A 5 -12.49 -29.33 7.83
N GLY A 6 -11.87 -30.51 7.91
CA GLY A 6 -12.54 -31.80 7.70
C GLY A 6 -12.90 -32.19 6.25
N SER A 7 -12.65 -31.33 5.25
CA SER A 7 -13.03 -31.59 3.84
C SER A 7 -11.99 -31.11 2.81
N GLY A 8 -10.72 -30.98 3.22
CA GLY A 8 -9.64 -30.49 2.35
C GLY A 8 -9.44 -31.31 1.06
N ALA A 9 -9.70 -32.63 1.09
CA ALA A 9 -9.57 -33.50 -0.07
C ALA A 9 -10.52 -33.11 -1.23
N TYR A 10 -11.75 -32.69 -0.91
CA TYR A 10 -12.72 -32.24 -1.92
C TYR A 10 -12.31 -30.90 -2.56
N VAL A 11 -11.83 -29.96 -1.74
CA VAL A 11 -11.31 -28.66 -2.22
C VAL A 11 -10.04 -28.87 -3.06
N ALA A 12 -9.19 -29.82 -2.70
CA ALA A 12 -8.00 -30.16 -3.49
C ALA A 12 -8.39 -30.72 -4.88
N ALA A 13 -9.39 -31.59 -4.94
CA ALA A 13 -9.83 -32.23 -6.18
C ALA A 13 -10.59 -31.30 -7.14
N CYS A 14 -11.32 -30.30 -6.62
CA CYS A 14 -12.13 -29.42 -7.47
C CYS A 14 -11.29 -28.45 -8.33
N ARG A 15 -11.85 -28.04 -9.47
CA ARG A 15 -11.28 -27.02 -10.38
C ARG A 15 -11.65 -25.59 -9.97
N ALA A 16 -12.77 -25.46 -9.26
CA ALA A 16 -13.17 -24.20 -8.64
C ALA A 16 -13.91 -24.44 -7.32
N ALA A 17 -13.64 -23.57 -6.34
CA ALA A 17 -14.27 -23.52 -5.04
C ALA A 17 -14.53 -22.07 -4.66
N TRP A 18 -15.70 -21.81 -4.09
CA TRP A 18 -16.10 -20.50 -3.57
C TRP A 18 -16.44 -20.61 -2.09
N ILE A 19 -16.33 -19.48 -1.41
CA ILE A 19 -16.77 -19.32 -0.03
C ILE A 19 -17.87 -18.28 0.05
N VAL A 20 -18.85 -18.53 0.93
CA VAL A 20 -19.89 -17.57 1.28
C VAL A 20 -19.59 -17.04 2.68
N VAL A 21 -19.51 -15.72 2.80
CA VAL A 21 -19.24 -15.02 4.07
C VAL A 21 -20.22 -13.87 4.26
N LYS A 22 -20.42 -13.42 5.50
CA LYS A 22 -21.11 -12.16 5.78
C LYS A 22 -20.21 -11.00 5.37
N ASP A 23 -20.80 -9.93 4.87
CA ASP A 23 -20.06 -8.67 4.74
C ASP A 23 -19.88 -8.04 6.12
N LYS A 24 -18.66 -7.59 6.44
CA LYS A 24 -18.34 -6.92 7.71
C LYS A 24 -19.01 -5.55 7.80
N GLY A 25 -19.20 -4.87 6.65
CA GLY A 25 -19.85 -3.56 6.59
C GLY A 25 -21.39 -3.64 6.56
N ASP A 26 -21.96 -4.83 6.33
CA ASP A 26 -23.40 -5.03 6.23
C ASP A 26 -23.80 -6.48 6.54
N GLU A 27 -24.35 -6.72 7.73
CA GLU A 27 -24.69 -8.07 8.19
C GLU A 27 -25.80 -8.76 7.37
N ALA A 28 -26.61 -8.02 6.61
CA ALA A 28 -27.65 -8.56 5.74
C ALA A 28 -27.11 -8.92 4.35
N ARG A 29 -25.89 -8.48 4.02
CA ARG A 29 -25.19 -8.78 2.77
C ARG A 29 -24.33 -10.03 2.90
N ARG A 30 -24.21 -10.78 1.80
CA ARG A 30 -23.35 -11.97 1.69
C ARG A 30 -22.40 -11.78 0.53
N LEU A 31 -21.15 -12.21 0.70
CA LEU A 31 -20.13 -12.22 -0.33
C LEU A 31 -19.88 -13.66 -0.77
N LEU A 32 -19.89 -13.88 -2.09
CA LEU A 32 -19.48 -15.12 -2.75
C LEU A 32 -18.12 -14.89 -3.39
N LEU A 33 -17.07 -15.42 -2.76
CA LEU A 33 -15.69 -15.12 -3.11
C LEU A 33 -14.95 -16.39 -3.59
N PRO A 34 -14.10 -16.29 -4.63
CA PRO A 34 -13.32 -17.42 -5.09
C PRO A 34 -12.26 -17.80 -4.05
N LEU A 35 -12.25 -19.07 -3.65
CA LEU A 35 -11.21 -19.68 -2.82
C LEU A 35 -10.19 -20.44 -3.69
N LYS A 36 -10.66 -20.99 -4.82
CA LYS A 36 -9.86 -21.63 -5.86
C LYS A 36 -10.58 -21.44 -7.19
N ASN A 37 -9.87 -21.05 -8.24
CA ASN A 37 -10.42 -21.07 -9.60
C ASN A 37 -9.29 -21.28 -10.62
N ASN A 38 -9.30 -22.39 -11.36
CA ASN A 38 -8.36 -22.61 -12.45
C ASN A 38 -9.00 -22.52 -13.85
N LEU A 39 -10.31 -22.22 -13.92
CA LEU A 39 -11.09 -22.22 -15.15
C LEU A 39 -11.20 -20.81 -15.78
N GLY A 40 -10.66 -19.79 -15.12
CA GLY A 40 -10.72 -18.40 -15.58
C GLY A 40 -10.13 -17.43 -14.55
N PRO A 41 -10.42 -16.12 -14.68
CA PRO A 41 -10.00 -15.11 -13.72
C PRO A 41 -10.48 -15.45 -12.30
N ASP A 42 -9.59 -15.26 -11.32
CA ASP A 42 -9.81 -15.53 -9.90
C ASP A 42 -9.90 -14.26 -9.06
N GLN A 43 -10.06 -13.10 -9.71
CA GLN A 43 -10.15 -11.79 -9.07
C GLN A 43 -11.60 -11.31 -8.97
N GLY A 44 -11.91 -10.68 -7.83
CA GLY A 44 -13.24 -10.20 -7.50
C GLY A 44 -14.17 -11.27 -6.95
N GLY A 45 -15.45 -10.92 -6.82
CA GLY A 45 -16.50 -11.81 -6.33
C GLY A 45 -17.89 -11.23 -6.57
N LEU A 46 -18.91 -11.89 -6.04
CA LEU A 46 -20.29 -11.42 -6.13
C LEU A 46 -20.82 -11.08 -4.73
N ALA A 47 -21.71 -10.09 -4.66
CA ALA A 47 -22.49 -9.82 -3.47
C ALA A 47 -23.95 -10.14 -3.71
N TYR A 48 -24.63 -10.60 -2.67
CA TYR A 48 -26.07 -10.85 -2.73
C TYR A 48 -26.74 -10.65 -1.37
N ARG A 49 -28.06 -10.54 -1.42
CA ARG A 49 -28.95 -10.57 -0.26
C ARG A 49 -29.98 -11.68 -0.41
N VAL A 50 -30.47 -12.18 0.72
CA VAL A 50 -31.67 -13.01 0.74
C VAL A 50 -32.84 -12.11 1.09
N ILE A 51 -33.75 -11.93 0.13
CA ILE A 51 -34.95 -11.10 0.29
C ILE A 51 -36.21 -11.97 0.26
N VAL A 52 -37.34 -11.43 0.69
CA VAL A 52 -38.65 -12.08 0.60
C VAL A 52 -39.35 -11.58 -0.66
N ALA A 53 -39.68 -12.48 -1.57
CA ALA A 53 -40.44 -12.17 -2.77
C ALA A 53 -41.92 -11.88 -2.45
N GLN A 54 -42.66 -11.33 -3.40
CA GLN A 54 -44.08 -10.97 -3.22
C GLN A 54 -44.97 -12.15 -2.80
N ASN A 55 -44.59 -13.37 -3.19
CA ASN A 55 -45.28 -14.61 -2.81
C ASN A 55 -44.85 -15.15 -1.42
N GLY A 56 -44.06 -14.39 -0.65
CA GLY A 56 -43.55 -14.78 0.66
C GLY A 56 -42.35 -15.72 0.65
N ALA A 57 -41.87 -16.16 -0.53
CA ALA A 57 -40.74 -17.08 -0.63
C ALA A 57 -39.39 -16.32 -0.55
N PRO A 58 -38.35 -16.91 0.07
CA PRO A 58 -37.01 -16.33 0.05
C PRO A 58 -36.39 -16.43 -1.36
N ARG A 59 -35.70 -15.37 -1.78
CA ARG A 59 -35.00 -15.27 -3.06
C ARG A 59 -33.61 -14.66 -2.86
N VAL A 60 -32.62 -15.18 -3.58
CA VAL A 60 -31.30 -14.56 -3.70
C VAL A 60 -31.36 -13.43 -4.72
N GLU A 61 -30.94 -12.25 -4.32
CA GLU A 61 -30.78 -11.10 -5.19
C GLU A 61 -29.31 -10.70 -5.23
N PHE A 62 -28.67 -10.94 -6.38
CA PHE A 62 -27.30 -10.51 -6.64
C PHE A 62 -27.25 -9.03 -6.98
N GLU A 63 -26.18 -8.39 -6.54
CA GLU A 63 -25.85 -7.04 -6.99
C GLU A 63 -25.38 -7.07 -8.45
N ALA A 64 -25.60 -5.96 -9.16
CA ALA A 64 -25.21 -5.84 -10.56
C ALA A 64 -23.69 -5.80 -10.73
N GLU A 65 -22.99 -5.12 -9.81
CA GLU A 65 -21.55 -4.93 -9.87
C GLU A 65 -20.80 -5.99 -9.05
N PRO A 66 -19.66 -6.50 -9.57
CA PRO A 66 -18.81 -7.40 -8.81
C PRO A 66 -18.14 -6.67 -7.65
N VAL A 67 -17.84 -7.41 -6.58
CA VAL A 67 -17.07 -6.89 -5.44
C VAL A 67 -15.58 -7.12 -5.65
N ASN A 68 -14.77 -6.17 -5.22
CA ASN A 68 -13.31 -6.29 -5.22
C ASN A 68 -12.80 -6.60 -3.81
N ILE A 69 -13.17 -7.77 -3.28
CA ILE A 69 -12.79 -8.27 -1.95
C ILE A 69 -12.20 -9.67 -2.11
N ARG A 70 -11.06 -9.96 -1.47
CA ARG A 70 -10.50 -11.31 -1.46
C ARG A 70 -11.09 -12.14 -0.32
N ALA A 71 -11.15 -13.45 -0.53
CA ALA A 71 -11.63 -14.39 0.47
C ALA A 71 -10.86 -14.30 1.80
N ASP A 72 -9.55 -14.03 1.75
CA ASP A 72 -8.72 -13.90 2.96
C ASP A 72 -9.09 -12.64 3.77
N ASP A 73 -9.25 -11.49 3.12
CA ASP A 73 -9.61 -10.22 3.77
C ASP A 73 -10.99 -10.31 4.47
N ALA A 74 -11.94 -10.98 3.80
CA ALA A 74 -13.28 -11.16 4.33
C ALA A 74 -13.34 -12.13 5.53
N LEU A 75 -12.36 -13.03 5.67
CA LEU A 75 -12.28 -14.03 6.74
C LEU A 75 -11.40 -13.61 7.92
N ALA A 76 -10.62 -12.53 7.80
CA ALA A 76 -9.79 -12.03 8.89
C ALA A 76 -10.65 -11.64 10.12
N ALA A 77 -10.23 -12.00 11.33
CA ALA A 77 -10.95 -11.60 12.53
C ALA A 77 -10.79 -10.08 12.78
N PRO A 78 -11.76 -9.40 13.40
CA PRO A 78 -11.54 -8.03 13.88
C PRO A 78 -10.41 -8.04 14.91
N GLY A 79 -9.25 -7.46 14.54
CA GLY A 79 -8.00 -7.52 15.30
C GLY A 79 -6.87 -8.32 14.64
N ASP A 80 -7.14 -9.07 13.57
CA ASP A 80 -6.09 -9.65 12.70
C ASP A 80 -5.55 -8.62 11.68
N ASP A 81 -6.09 -7.39 11.70
CA ASP A 81 -5.71 -6.25 10.86
C ASP A 81 -4.47 -5.48 11.37
N GLU A 82 -3.63 -6.08 12.22
CA GLU A 82 -2.28 -5.55 12.50
C GLU A 82 -1.21 -6.12 11.54
N GLY A 83 -1.60 -6.83 10.47
CA GLY A 83 -0.65 -7.49 9.57
C GLY A 83 -1.05 -7.58 8.09
N ALA A 84 -1.99 -6.75 7.63
CA ALA A 84 -2.30 -6.64 6.20
C ALA A 84 -2.71 -5.22 5.82
N ASP A 85 -1.88 -4.22 6.17
CA ASP A 85 -1.95 -2.94 5.47
C ASP A 85 -1.86 -3.22 3.98
N ASP A 86 -2.82 -2.68 3.21
CA ASP A 86 -2.80 -2.67 1.76
C ASP A 86 -1.35 -2.47 1.30
N PRO A 87 -0.76 -3.34 0.46
CA PRO A 87 0.64 -3.19 0.07
C PRO A 87 0.94 -1.81 -0.57
N GLY A 88 -0.11 -1.12 -1.05
CA GLY A 88 -0.04 0.29 -1.44
C GLY A 88 0.06 1.26 -0.26
N SER A 89 -0.71 1.10 0.80
CA SER A 89 -0.57 1.86 2.06
C SER A 89 0.78 1.63 2.71
N PHE A 90 1.24 0.39 2.81
CA PHE A 90 2.59 0.08 3.26
C PHE A 90 3.66 0.85 2.45
N LEU A 91 3.58 0.83 1.12
CA LEU A 91 4.52 1.57 0.27
C LEU A 91 4.40 3.09 0.41
N ARG A 92 3.19 3.63 0.62
CA ARG A 92 2.97 5.06 0.83
C ARG A 92 3.56 5.53 2.15
N GLU A 93 3.39 4.75 3.21
CA GLU A 93 3.92 5.06 4.53
C GLU A 93 5.44 4.90 4.56
N LEU A 94 5.96 3.78 4.04
CA LEU A 94 7.39 3.49 4.05
C LEU A 94 8.20 4.51 3.24
N LEU A 95 7.64 5.02 2.13
CA LEU A 95 8.29 6.01 1.26
C LEU A 95 7.84 7.46 1.54
N ALA A 96 7.07 7.70 2.59
CA ALA A 96 6.56 9.04 2.92
C ALA A 96 7.68 10.04 3.20
N ASP A 97 8.74 9.59 3.87
CA ASP A 97 9.89 10.41 4.27
C ASP A 97 10.97 10.52 3.16
N GLY A 98 10.76 9.85 2.01
CA GLY A 98 11.60 9.98 0.83
C GLY A 98 12.04 8.66 0.21
N ALA A 99 12.99 8.76 -0.73
CA ALA A 99 13.44 7.63 -1.51
C ALA A 99 14.19 6.58 -0.67
N MET A 100 13.84 5.31 -0.83
CA MET A 100 14.52 4.18 -0.18
C MET A 100 15.08 3.17 -1.19
N SER A 101 16.05 2.38 -0.77
CA SER A 101 16.59 1.31 -1.62
C SER A 101 15.56 0.20 -1.80
N ALA A 102 15.44 -0.34 -3.01
CA ALA A 102 14.54 -1.44 -3.32
C ALA A 102 14.83 -2.68 -2.46
N ARG A 103 16.09 -2.87 -2.06
CA ARG A 103 16.51 -3.97 -1.18
C ARG A 103 15.93 -3.80 0.22
N ASP A 104 15.99 -2.60 0.78
CA ASP A 104 15.46 -2.33 2.12
C ASP A 104 13.94 -2.37 2.10
N VAL A 105 13.30 -1.81 1.08
CA VAL A 105 11.84 -1.90 0.90
C VAL A 105 11.38 -3.36 0.82
N GLN A 106 12.08 -4.22 0.08
CA GLN A 106 11.77 -5.65 0.01
C GLN A 106 11.97 -6.37 1.34
N LYS A 107 12.99 -5.98 2.12
CA LYS A 107 13.26 -6.54 3.44
C LYS A 107 12.15 -6.18 4.43
N GLU A 108 11.77 -4.91 4.49
CA GLU A 108 10.67 -4.43 5.34
C GLU A 108 9.34 -5.07 4.91
N ALA A 109 9.08 -5.14 3.60
CA ALA A 109 7.88 -5.80 3.07
C ALA A 109 7.78 -7.27 3.50
N ARG A 110 8.90 -8.01 3.49
CA ARG A 110 8.95 -9.39 3.97
C ARG A 110 8.74 -9.48 5.48
N GLY A 111 9.28 -8.54 6.24
CA GLY A 111 9.01 -8.41 7.69
C GLY A 111 7.53 -8.15 7.98
N PHE A 112 6.86 -7.43 7.06
CA PHE A 112 5.43 -7.13 7.08
C PHE A 112 4.54 -8.22 6.45
N GLY A 113 5.11 -9.38 6.07
CA GLY A 113 4.35 -10.50 5.50
C GLY A 113 3.91 -10.32 4.04
N LEU A 114 4.39 -9.28 3.35
CA LEU A 114 4.09 -9.05 1.94
C LEU A 114 4.93 -9.94 1.02
N THR A 115 4.27 -10.53 0.02
CA THR A 115 4.95 -11.29 -1.05
C THR A 115 5.55 -10.34 -2.09
N ASP A 116 6.64 -10.78 -2.75
CA ASP A 116 7.28 -10.02 -3.83
C ASP A 116 6.29 -9.66 -4.96
N LYS A 117 5.27 -10.52 -5.21
CA LYS A 117 4.20 -10.26 -6.17
C LYS A 117 3.29 -9.11 -5.74
N GLN A 118 2.84 -9.09 -4.47
CA GLN A 118 2.01 -8.01 -3.92
C GLN A 118 2.76 -6.67 -3.95
N LEU A 119 4.04 -6.69 -3.55
CA LEU A 119 4.89 -5.51 -3.56
C LEU A 119 5.07 -4.95 -4.98
N ARG A 120 5.33 -5.84 -5.96
CA ARG A 120 5.45 -5.46 -7.36
C ARG A 120 4.15 -4.84 -7.90
N SER A 121 3.00 -5.49 -7.68
CA SER A 121 1.71 -4.99 -8.15
C SER A 121 1.34 -3.64 -7.51
N ALA A 122 1.65 -3.43 -6.22
CA ALA A 122 1.42 -2.16 -5.56
C ALA A 122 2.33 -1.04 -6.08
N ARG A 123 3.63 -1.33 -6.29
CA ARG A 123 4.57 -0.40 -6.92
C ARG A 123 4.11 0.06 -8.31
N GLU A 124 3.63 -0.88 -9.13
CA GLU A 124 3.10 -0.58 -10.47
C GLU A 124 1.82 0.27 -10.39
N ARG A 125 0.90 -0.05 -9.48
CA ARG A 125 -0.34 0.72 -9.23
C ARG A 125 -0.06 2.16 -8.75
N LEU A 126 0.95 2.35 -7.89
CA LEU A 126 1.36 3.65 -7.37
C LEU A 126 2.30 4.42 -8.33
N GLY A 127 2.56 3.90 -9.54
CA GLY A 127 3.42 4.59 -10.51
C GLY A 127 4.87 4.78 -10.07
N ILE A 128 5.34 4.06 -9.05
CA ILE A 128 6.70 4.18 -8.51
C ILE A 128 7.70 3.65 -9.55
N LYS A 129 8.51 4.56 -10.10
CA LYS A 129 9.53 4.25 -11.12
C LYS A 129 10.87 3.98 -10.43
N PRO A 130 11.44 2.76 -10.53
CA PRO A 130 12.73 2.44 -9.95
C PRO A 130 13.80 3.27 -10.65
N ARG A 131 14.54 4.07 -9.88
CA ARG A 131 15.66 4.86 -10.40
C ARG A 131 16.95 4.19 -10.01
N LYS A 132 17.82 3.93 -10.98
CA LYS A 132 19.16 3.42 -10.71
C LYS A 132 20.06 4.59 -10.29
N THR A 133 20.54 4.58 -9.06
CA THR A 133 21.53 5.52 -8.56
C THR A 133 22.86 4.79 -8.51
N GLY A 134 23.76 5.08 -9.45
CA GLY A 134 25.13 4.56 -9.47
C GLY A 134 25.29 3.06 -9.82
N MET A 135 26.54 2.64 -10.00
CA MET A 135 26.90 1.23 -10.23
C MET A 135 26.84 0.40 -8.93
N ASP A 136 27.12 1.03 -7.78
CA ASP A 136 27.26 0.36 -6.47
C ASP A 136 26.09 0.60 -5.50
N THR A 137 25.17 1.53 -5.79
CA THR A 137 24.14 2.00 -4.85
C THR A 137 22.75 1.37 -5.07
N GLY A 138 22.58 0.61 -6.15
CA GLY A 138 21.36 -0.19 -6.40
C GLY A 138 20.16 0.60 -6.97
N TRP A 139 18.98 -0.02 -6.92
CA TRP A 139 17.72 0.57 -7.35
C TRP A 139 17.06 1.31 -6.19
N MET A 140 16.60 2.54 -6.43
CA MET A 140 15.87 3.37 -5.45
C MET A 140 14.42 3.53 -5.89
N TRP A 141 13.51 3.51 -4.92
CA TRP A 141 12.08 3.72 -5.09
C TRP A 141 11.67 4.98 -4.36
N GLU A 142 10.79 5.77 -4.99
CA GLU A 142 10.28 7.05 -4.48
C GLU A 142 8.84 7.22 -4.97
N LEU A 143 7.99 7.83 -4.15
CA LEU A 143 6.61 8.13 -4.55
C LEU A 143 6.58 9.21 -5.66
N PRO A 144 5.70 9.09 -6.66
CA PRO A 144 5.44 10.18 -7.58
C PRO A 144 4.92 11.42 -6.83
N ALA A 145 5.23 12.61 -7.34
CA ALA A 145 4.83 13.88 -6.72
C ALA A 145 3.31 14.07 -6.53
N GLU A 146 2.47 13.29 -7.21
CA GLU A 146 1.01 13.30 -7.05
C GLU A 146 0.53 12.47 -5.85
N ASP A 147 1.28 11.43 -5.46
CA ASP A 147 0.95 10.48 -4.38
C ASP A 147 1.72 10.75 -3.08
N ALA A 148 2.67 11.70 -3.10
CA ALA A 148 3.28 12.21 -1.88
C ALA A 148 2.23 13.03 -1.08
N PRO A 149 2.16 12.89 0.25
CA PRO A 149 1.32 13.76 1.06
C PRO A 149 1.69 15.22 0.76
N LYS A 150 0.71 16.00 0.28
CA LYS A 150 0.88 17.41 -0.08
C LYS A 150 1.36 18.19 1.15
N MET A 151 2.66 18.41 1.28
CA MET A 151 3.17 19.41 2.20
C MET A 151 2.64 20.79 1.76
N PRO A 152 2.17 21.64 2.69
CA PRO A 152 1.94 23.03 2.38
C PRO A 152 3.27 23.65 1.94
N LYS A 153 3.27 24.30 0.77
CA LYS A 153 4.43 25.03 0.23
C LYS A 153 4.92 26.01 1.30
N MET A 154 6.09 25.75 1.89
CA MET A 154 6.80 26.81 2.58
C MET A 154 7.23 27.86 1.54
N PRO A 155 7.05 29.15 1.82
CA PRO A 155 7.36 30.19 0.85
C PRO A 155 8.85 30.21 0.54
N THR A 156 9.15 30.26 -0.75
CA THR A 156 10.45 30.51 -1.35
C THR A 156 11.06 31.78 -0.75
N VAL A 157 12.12 31.62 0.03
CA VAL A 157 13.16 32.63 0.25
C VAL A 157 14.46 31.85 0.11
N LEU A 158 15.22 32.00 -0.97
CA LEU A 158 16.17 33.12 -1.11
C LEU A 158 16.54 33.28 -2.58
N GLU A 159 16.17 34.42 -3.15
CA GLU A 159 16.92 35.04 -4.23
C GLU A 159 17.88 36.06 -3.59
N GLY A 160 19.17 35.94 -3.90
CA GLY A 160 20.19 36.81 -3.33
C GLY A 160 21.61 36.41 -3.70
N HIS A 161 21.91 36.29 -4.99
CA HIS A 161 23.28 36.38 -5.49
C HIS A 161 23.80 37.82 -5.28
N LEU A 162 24.95 38.00 -4.62
CA LEU A 162 25.85 39.14 -4.86
C LEU A 162 27.30 38.79 -4.49
N GLN A 163 28.01 38.42 -5.55
CA GLN A 163 29.43 38.54 -5.90
C GLN A 163 30.54 38.76 -4.84
N GLU A 164 31.61 38.01 -5.08
CA GLU A 164 32.99 38.21 -4.65
C GLU A 164 33.51 39.64 -4.86
N LYS A 165 34.29 40.14 -3.88
CA LYS A 165 35.52 40.89 -4.15
C LYS A 165 36.62 40.46 -3.16
N ARG A 166 37.75 40.01 -3.72
CA ARG A 166 39.05 39.85 -3.04
C ARG A 166 39.82 41.19 -3.05
N ALA A 167 40.45 41.53 -1.92
CA ALA A 167 41.80 42.14 -1.77
C ALA A 167 42.02 42.32 -0.25
N SER A 168 42.88 41.54 0.40
CA SER A 168 44.33 41.72 0.58
C SER A 168 44.73 42.83 1.56
N SER A 169 45.52 42.40 2.55
CA SER A 169 46.63 43.08 3.24
C SER A 169 46.35 44.31 4.12
N GLY A 170 46.78 44.22 5.39
CA GLY A 170 47.01 45.38 6.24
C GLY A 170 46.94 45.07 7.74
N GLU A 171 48.08 44.64 8.26
CA GLU A 171 48.57 44.54 9.65
C GLU A 171 47.88 45.41 10.74
N PRO A 172 47.86 44.97 12.02
CA PRO A 172 47.28 45.71 13.13
C PRO A 172 48.29 46.70 13.74
N ASP A 173 47.81 47.81 14.29
CA ASP A 173 48.57 48.62 15.24
C ASP A 173 47.79 48.80 16.56
N PRO A 174 48.49 48.85 17.72
CA PRO A 174 47.91 48.66 19.04
C PRO A 174 47.89 49.96 19.88
N VAL A 175 47.46 49.82 21.14
CA VAL A 175 47.61 50.76 22.30
C VAL A 175 46.87 52.10 22.16
N GLU A 176 46.05 52.57 23.11
CA GLU A 176 46.31 52.95 24.50
C GLU A 176 44.95 53.12 25.23
N ALA A 177 44.80 52.68 26.48
CA ALA A 177 44.70 53.52 27.69
C ALA A 177 43.44 54.44 27.73
N VAL A 178 42.67 54.64 28.80
CA VAL A 178 42.75 54.45 30.26
C VAL A 178 41.47 55.12 30.80
N ARG A 179 41.07 54.80 32.05
CA ARG A 179 40.11 55.53 32.94
C ARG A 179 38.61 55.37 32.60
N ILE A 180 37.70 55.08 33.52
CA ILE A 180 37.67 55.09 35.00
C ILE A 180 36.86 53.87 35.46
#